data_AF-B4MUK8-F1
#
_entry.id   AF-B4MUK8-F1
#
_cell.length_a   1.000
_cell.length_b   1.000
_cell.length_c   1.000
_cell.angle_alpha   90.00
_cell.angle_beta   90.00
_cell.angle_gamma   90.00
#
_symmetry.space_group_name_H-M   'P 1'
#
loop_
_entity.id
_entity.type
_entity.pdbx_description
1 polymer ?
#
loop_
_entity_poly.entity_id
_entity_poly.type
_entity_poly.pdbx_seq_one_letter_code
_entity_poly.pdbx_strand_id
1 'polypeptide(L)'
;MCIIVQFCDGKFFIYMTNWGFGLCAITMLISAIQVTYWHYDIKDTRSLVQESGNKASTTRGLKIYWWLYNMTLSLALIISTVYWIFLYGHTEKPVRFPAISIITHGLNSTMMIIDFLIVAFPLRLLHMIYGMLLAIFFFLFTLVYHLCGGTDEFGNPFVYPILDWHNPERCLVTFVGIFLLIFCYWLLLFGLYKLKRVFNRAFSVVWTPHAVGLI
;
A
#
# COMPACT_ATOMS: atom_id res chain seq x y z
N MET A 1 2.56 23.86 -2.48
CA MET A 1 3.22 24.49 -1.32
C MET A 1 4.42 23.62 -0.89
N CYS A 2 5.37 24.08 -0.07
CA CYS A 2 6.41 23.18 0.49
C CYS A 2 5.75 22.25 1.54
N ILE A 3 6.18 20.98 1.63
CA ILE A 3 5.59 19.97 2.51
C ILE A 3 5.60 20.40 4.00
N ILE A 4 6.62 21.16 4.41
CA ILE A 4 6.74 21.71 5.76
C ILE A 4 5.61 22.70 6.03
N VAL A 5 5.37 23.63 5.11
CA VAL A 5 4.31 24.62 5.26
C VAL A 5 2.94 23.93 5.23
N GLN A 6 2.78 22.92 4.36
CA GLN A 6 1.56 22.12 4.30
C GLN A 6 1.28 21.39 5.63
N PHE A 7 2.33 20.93 6.31
CA PHE A 7 2.24 20.32 7.64
C PHE A 7 1.88 21.35 8.72
N CYS A 8 2.55 22.49 8.75
CA CYS A 8 2.26 23.58 9.70
C CYS A 8 0.82 24.08 9.59
N ASP A 9 0.28 24.15 8.37
CA ASP A 9 -1.09 24.62 8.11
C ASP A 9 -2.14 23.52 8.29
N GLY A 10 -1.75 22.33 8.75
CA GLY A 10 -2.63 21.16 8.92
C GLY A 10 -3.12 20.53 7.61
N LYS A 11 -2.86 21.15 6.45
CA LYS A 11 -3.23 20.65 5.12
C LYS A 11 -2.47 19.39 4.73
N PHE A 12 -1.45 18.97 5.47
CA PHE A 12 -0.75 17.72 5.21
C PHE A 12 -1.70 16.53 5.43
N PHE A 13 -2.53 16.60 6.46
CA PHE A 13 -3.39 15.50 6.88
C PHE A 13 -4.66 15.34 6.03
N ILE A 14 -4.94 16.24 5.09
CA ILE A 14 -6.14 16.13 4.26
C ILE A 14 -5.91 15.29 2.99
N TYR A 15 -4.66 15.12 2.56
CA TYR A 15 -4.36 14.44 1.30
C TYR A 15 -4.04 12.96 1.49
N MET A 16 -4.73 12.10 0.75
CA MET A 16 -4.53 10.65 0.72
C MET A 16 -3.09 10.27 0.37
N THR A 17 -2.44 11.05 -0.51
CA THR A 17 -1.04 10.86 -0.87
C THR A 17 -0.13 10.85 0.37
N ASN A 18 -0.34 11.82 1.27
CA ASN A 18 0.46 11.98 2.48
C ASN A 18 0.20 10.85 3.48
N TRP A 19 -1.05 10.38 3.57
CA TRP A 19 -1.39 9.18 4.36
C TRP A 19 -0.70 7.94 3.81
N GLY A 20 -0.66 7.79 2.48
CA GLY A 20 0.07 6.70 1.82
C GLY A 20 1.57 6.70 2.11
N PHE A 21 2.19 7.87 2.11
CA PHE A 21 3.59 8.00 2.52
C PHE A 21 3.83 7.67 3.97
N GLY A 22 3.00 8.21 4.88
CA GLY A 22 3.11 7.90 6.30
C GLY A 22 2.97 6.40 6.56
N LEU A 23 1.98 5.77 5.93
CA LEU A 23 1.76 4.32 6.03
C LEU A 23 2.93 3.52 5.44
N CYS A 24 3.47 3.94 4.30
CA CYS A 24 4.65 3.33 3.70
C CYS A 24 5.87 3.44 4.62
N ALA A 25 6.16 4.63 5.16
CA ALA A 25 7.26 4.85 6.09
C ALA A 25 7.13 3.98 7.35
N ILE A 26 5.94 3.91 7.96
CA ILE A 26 5.67 3.06 9.13
C ILE A 26 5.87 1.58 8.77
N THR A 27 5.37 1.15 7.61
CA THR A 27 5.49 -0.24 7.13
C THR A 27 6.96 -0.62 6.91
N MET A 28 7.75 0.26 6.29
CA MET A 28 9.18 0.02 6.04
C MET A 28 10.00 0.03 7.34
N LEU A 29 9.66 0.90 8.30
CA LEU A 29 10.31 0.89 9.61
C LEU A 29 10.03 -0.42 10.36
N ILE A 30 8.78 -0.87 10.37
CA ILE A 30 8.42 -2.15 10.98
C ILE A 30 9.12 -3.31 10.26
N SER A 31 9.19 -3.27 8.92
CA SER A 31 9.94 -4.26 8.14
C SER A 31 11.40 -4.33 8.58
N ALA A 32 12.10 -3.19 8.66
CA ALA A 32 13.49 -3.12 9.09
C ALA A 32 13.68 -3.69 10.50
N ILE A 33 12.78 -3.36 11.42
CA ILE A 33 12.79 -3.91 12.79
C ILE A 33 12.59 -5.42 12.77
N GLN A 34 11.59 -5.95 12.05
CA GLN A 34 11.32 -7.39 11.98
C GLN A 34 12.47 -8.17 11.34
N VAL A 35 13.06 -7.65 10.26
CA VAL A 35 14.22 -8.26 9.60
C VAL A 35 15.44 -8.25 10.51
N THR A 36 15.66 -7.17 11.26
CA THR A 36 16.76 -7.07 12.23
C THR A 36 16.58 -8.08 13.37
N TYR A 37 15.39 -8.15 13.97
CA TYR A 37 15.10 -9.16 15.00
C TYR A 37 15.32 -10.57 14.46
N TRP A 38 14.79 -10.87 13.27
CA TRP A 38 15.00 -12.15 12.63
C TRP A 38 16.49 -12.41 12.39
N HIS A 39 17.26 -11.42 11.91
CA HIS A 39 18.69 -11.58 11.64
C HIS A 39 19.52 -11.94 12.88
N TYR A 40 19.21 -11.34 14.03
CA TYR A 40 19.90 -11.65 15.29
C TYR A 40 19.36 -12.93 15.97
N ASP A 41 18.09 -13.28 15.73
CA ASP A 41 17.43 -14.51 16.22
C ASP A 41 17.69 -15.74 15.32
N ILE A 42 18.31 -15.54 14.13
CA ILE A 42 18.57 -16.58 13.12
C ILE A 42 19.35 -17.77 13.68
N LYS A 43 20.19 -17.61 14.70
CA LYS A 43 21.00 -18.73 15.22
C LYS A 43 20.18 -19.73 16.03
N ASP A 44 19.17 -19.28 16.77
CA ASP A 44 18.32 -20.14 17.59
C ASP A 44 17.06 -20.58 16.84
N THR A 45 16.37 -19.68 16.13
CA THR A 45 15.11 -20.02 15.46
C THR A 45 15.33 -20.82 14.17
N ARG A 46 16.39 -20.56 13.40
CA ARG A 46 16.66 -21.31 12.16
C ARG A 46 17.12 -22.74 12.46
N SER A 47 17.99 -22.93 13.45
CA SER A 47 18.42 -24.26 13.90
C SER A 47 17.23 -25.07 14.37
N LEU A 48 16.37 -24.51 15.22
CA LEU A 48 15.16 -25.17 15.70
C LEU A 48 14.16 -25.51 14.60
N VAL A 49 13.87 -24.60 13.65
CA VAL A 49 12.92 -24.87 12.54
C VAL A 49 13.49 -25.90 11.56
N GLN A 50 14.80 -25.83 11.29
CA GLN A 50 15.48 -26.72 10.36
C GLN A 50 15.70 -28.12 10.95
N GLU A 51 15.94 -28.24 12.27
CA GLU A 51 16.11 -29.50 12.99
C GLU A 51 14.77 -30.16 13.36
N SER A 52 13.77 -29.39 13.80
CA SER A 52 12.48 -29.96 14.23
C SER A 52 11.50 -30.24 13.09
N GLY A 53 11.73 -29.68 11.90
CA GLY A 53 10.77 -29.71 10.79
C GLY A 53 9.45 -28.96 11.08
N ASN A 54 9.32 -28.33 12.24
CA ASN A 54 8.10 -27.64 12.65
C ASN A 54 8.04 -26.22 12.08
N LYS A 55 6.85 -25.81 11.64
CA LYS A 55 6.60 -24.43 11.23
C LYS A 55 6.63 -23.53 12.48
N ALA A 56 7.55 -22.58 12.53
CA ALA A 56 7.54 -21.54 13.55
C ALA A 56 6.20 -20.79 13.55
N SER A 57 5.66 -20.55 14.75
CA SER A 57 4.45 -19.74 14.92
C SER A 57 4.71 -18.31 14.47
N THR A 58 3.81 -17.75 13.66
CA THR A 58 3.94 -16.35 13.20
C THR A 58 3.80 -15.38 14.37
N THR A 59 4.86 -14.62 14.65
CA THR A 59 4.88 -13.63 15.72
C THR A 59 3.83 -12.53 15.52
N ARG A 60 3.41 -11.87 16.61
CA ARG A 60 2.45 -10.75 16.52
C ARG A 60 3.01 -9.60 15.67
N GLY A 61 4.31 -9.31 15.79
CA GLY A 61 5.00 -8.30 14.99
C GLY A 61 4.92 -8.58 13.49
N LEU A 62 5.16 -9.83 13.06
CA LEU A 62 5.01 -10.22 11.66
C LEU A 62 3.56 -10.14 11.17
N LYS A 63 2.56 -10.42 12.02
CA LYS A 63 1.14 -10.24 11.65
C LYS A 63 0.80 -8.77 11.43
N ILE A 64 1.28 -7.87 12.30
CA ILE A 64 1.09 -6.42 12.15
C ILE A 64 1.79 -5.92 10.90
N TYR A 65 3.05 -6.33 10.68
CA TYR A 65 3.79 -5.98 9.46
C TYR A 65 3.02 -6.43 8.22
N TRP A 66 2.58 -7.69 8.18
CA TRP A 66 1.84 -8.21 7.04
C TRP A 66 0.51 -7.48 6.79
N TRP A 67 -0.21 -7.09 7.85
CA TRP A 67 -1.43 -6.31 7.73
C TRP A 67 -1.16 -4.92 7.13
N LEU A 68 -0.22 -4.17 7.70
CA LEU A 68 0.18 -2.85 7.21
C LEU A 68 0.72 -2.92 5.78
N TYR A 69 1.51 -3.96 5.48
CA TYR A 69 2.05 -4.21 4.16
C TYR A 69 0.97 -4.36 3.09
N ASN A 70 -0.09 -5.14 3.36
CA ASN A 70 -1.21 -5.30 2.43
C ASN A 70 -1.91 -3.95 2.17
N MET A 71 -2.11 -3.13 3.22
CA MET A 71 -2.71 -1.80 3.09
C MET A 71 -1.83 -0.86 2.26
N THR A 72 -0.52 -0.82 2.55
CA THR A 72 0.47 0.01 1.83
C THR A 72 0.54 -0.36 0.36
N LEU A 73 0.62 -1.66 0.04
CA LEU A 73 0.68 -2.15 -1.33
C LEU A 73 -0.57 -1.73 -2.12
N SER A 74 -1.76 -1.95 -1.55
CA SER A 74 -3.01 -1.52 -2.17
C SER A 74 -3.02 -0.01 -2.39
N LEU A 75 -2.70 0.77 -1.37
CA LEU A 75 -2.81 2.21 -1.40
C LEU A 75 -1.82 2.86 -2.39
N ALA A 76 -0.59 2.34 -2.50
CA ALA A 76 0.40 2.84 -3.45
C ALA A 76 -0.09 2.73 -4.91
N LEU A 77 -0.73 1.60 -5.26
CA LEU A 77 -1.31 1.38 -6.60
C LEU A 77 -2.49 2.31 -6.88
N ILE A 78 -3.38 2.48 -5.90
CA ILE A 78 -4.53 3.40 -6.04
C ILE A 78 -4.06 4.84 -6.19
N ILE A 79 -3.15 5.33 -5.33
CA ILE A 79 -2.61 6.70 -5.41
C ILE A 79 -1.99 6.96 -6.78
N SER A 80 -1.21 6.02 -7.29
CA SER A 80 -0.53 6.16 -8.58
C SER A 80 -1.54 6.29 -9.71
N THR A 81 -2.51 5.39 -9.75
CA THR A 81 -3.55 5.36 -10.78
C THR A 81 -4.42 6.60 -10.74
N VAL A 82 -4.93 6.96 -9.55
CA VAL A 82 -5.78 8.12 -9.37
C VAL A 82 -5.05 9.40 -9.80
N TYR A 83 -3.79 9.54 -9.41
CA TYR A 83 -3.01 10.69 -9.80
C TYR A 83 -2.81 10.78 -11.31
N TRP A 84 -2.22 9.75 -11.94
CA TRP A 84 -1.82 9.84 -13.34
C TRP A 84 -3.00 9.82 -14.32
N ILE A 85 -4.08 9.12 -13.98
CA ILE A 85 -5.25 9.00 -14.87
C ILE A 85 -6.23 10.15 -14.65
N PHE A 86 -6.48 10.56 -13.40
CA PHE A 86 -7.61 11.44 -13.08
C PHE A 86 -7.23 12.83 -12.57
N LEU A 87 -6.00 13.05 -12.09
CA LEU A 87 -5.59 14.34 -11.50
C LEU A 87 -4.53 15.07 -12.33
N TYR A 88 -3.55 14.34 -12.87
CA TYR A 88 -2.45 14.92 -13.64
C TYR A 88 -2.99 15.54 -14.93
N GLY A 89 -2.71 16.83 -15.16
CA GLY A 89 -3.21 17.57 -16.32
C GLY A 89 -4.71 17.91 -16.30
N HIS A 90 -5.46 17.44 -15.30
CA HIS A 90 -6.92 17.63 -15.18
C HIS A 90 -7.31 18.56 -14.03
N THR A 91 -6.31 19.11 -13.32
CA THR A 91 -6.54 20.09 -12.25
C THR A 91 -5.87 21.40 -12.64
N GLU A 92 -6.53 22.53 -12.36
CA GLU A 92 -5.97 23.88 -12.53
C GLU A 92 -4.83 24.18 -11.52
N LYS A 93 -4.41 23.17 -10.75
CA LYS A 93 -3.35 23.28 -9.75
C LYS A 93 -1.99 23.24 -10.45
N PRO A 94 -1.12 24.24 -10.25
CA PRO A 94 0.19 24.26 -10.89
C PRO A 94 1.05 23.08 -10.40
N VAL A 95 1.65 22.33 -11.34
CA VAL A 95 2.64 21.29 -11.05
C VAL A 95 3.95 21.96 -10.66
N ARG A 96 4.07 22.33 -9.38
CA ARG A 96 5.23 23.12 -8.90
C ARG A 96 6.53 22.30 -8.85
N PHE A 97 6.45 21.00 -8.59
CA PHE A 97 7.61 20.11 -8.44
C PHE A 97 7.39 18.77 -9.15
N PRO A 98 7.63 18.69 -10.47
CA PRO A 98 7.42 17.46 -11.24
C PRO A 98 8.16 16.24 -10.67
N ALA A 99 9.37 16.43 -10.17
CA ALA A 99 10.15 15.36 -9.54
C ALA A 99 9.46 14.78 -8.28
N ILE A 100 8.88 15.65 -7.44
CA ILE A 100 8.12 15.20 -6.27
C ILE A 100 6.92 14.38 -6.72
N SER A 101 6.18 14.84 -7.73
CA SER A 101 5.04 14.09 -8.29
C SER A 101 5.42 12.71 -8.80
N ILE A 102 6.57 12.58 -9.48
CA ILE A 102 7.09 11.28 -9.93
C ILE A 102 7.41 10.39 -8.73
N ILE A 103 8.07 10.92 -7.70
CA ILE A 103 8.39 10.14 -6.50
C ILE A 103 7.11 9.70 -5.77
N THR A 104 6.15 10.61 -5.62
CA THR A 104 4.93 10.43 -4.82
C THR A 104 3.87 9.57 -5.47
N HIS A 105 3.82 9.58 -6.79
CA HIS A 105 2.77 8.91 -7.55
C HIS A 105 3.28 7.87 -8.55
N GLY A 106 4.57 7.85 -8.88
CA GLY A 106 5.16 6.84 -9.78
C GLY A 106 6.06 5.87 -9.04
N LEU A 107 7.07 6.40 -8.36
CA LEU A 107 8.07 5.57 -7.68
C LEU A 107 7.48 4.80 -6.50
N ASN A 108 6.51 5.36 -5.78
CA ASN A 108 5.82 4.70 -4.68
C ASN A 108 5.24 3.31 -5.07
N SER A 109 4.41 3.24 -6.11
CA SER A 109 3.86 1.95 -6.58
C SER A 109 4.93 1.04 -7.17
N THR A 110 5.88 1.59 -7.92
CA THR A 110 6.99 0.83 -8.51
C THR A 110 7.78 0.09 -7.42
N MET A 111 8.16 0.80 -6.35
CA MET A 111 8.88 0.22 -5.23
C MET A 111 8.04 -0.83 -4.49
N MET A 112 6.75 -0.58 -4.28
CA MET A 112 5.86 -1.56 -3.63
C MET A 112 5.65 -2.83 -4.46
N ILE A 113 5.63 -2.73 -5.80
CA ILE A 113 5.57 -3.90 -6.69
C ILE A 113 6.88 -4.69 -6.64
N ILE A 114 8.04 -4.01 -6.67
CA ILE A 114 9.35 -4.66 -6.50
C ILE A 114 9.38 -5.41 -5.17
N ASP A 115 8.97 -4.74 -4.08
CA ASP A 115 8.94 -5.36 -2.75
C ASP A 115 7.98 -6.55 -2.71
N PHE A 116 6.83 -6.47 -3.36
CA PHE A 116 5.89 -7.60 -3.50
C PHE A 116 6.49 -8.81 -4.23
N LEU A 117 7.29 -8.58 -5.26
CA LEU A 117 7.99 -9.65 -5.97
C LEU A 117 9.10 -10.27 -5.13
N ILE A 118 9.68 -9.54 -4.18
CA ILE A 118 10.73 -10.04 -3.28
C ILE A 118 10.12 -10.72 -2.05
N VAL A 119 9.31 -10.00 -1.28
CA VAL A 119 8.79 -10.43 0.04
C VAL A 119 7.86 -11.64 -0.06
N ALA A 120 8.14 -12.68 0.72
CA ALA A 120 7.43 -13.97 0.64
C ALA A 120 6.07 -14.00 1.36
N PHE A 121 5.44 -12.85 1.61
CA PHE A 121 4.14 -12.83 2.29
C PHE A 121 3.07 -13.53 1.46
N PRO A 122 2.21 -14.36 2.08
CA PRO A 122 1.07 -14.90 1.39
C PRO A 122 0.06 -13.78 1.08
N LEU A 123 -0.44 -13.71 -0.15
CA LEU A 123 -1.58 -12.85 -0.47
C LEU A 123 -2.87 -13.64 -0.34
N ARG A 124 -3.81 -13.11 0.48
CA ARG A 124 -5.15 -13.68 0.68
C ARG A 124 -6.19 -12.75 0.05
N LEU A 125 -7.14 -13.30 -0.71
CA LEU A 125 -8.17 -12.50 -1.38
C LEU A 125 -8.98 -11.64 -0.41
N LEU A 126 -9.34 -12.18 0.76
CA LEU A 126 -10.10 -11.44 1.77
C LEU A 126 -9.37 -10.21 2.31
N HIS A 127 -8.02 -10.13 2.22
CA HIS A 127 -7.27 -8.98 2.72
C HIS A 127 -7.50 -7.69 1.93
N MET A 128 -8.21 -7.73 0.78
CA MET A 128 -8.67 -6.51 0.09
C MET A 128 -9.53 -5.62 0.99
N ILE A 129 -10.21 -6.23 1.98
CA ILE A 129 -11.00 -5.51 2.99
C ILE A 129 -10.18 -4.42 3.68
N TYR A 130 -8.89 -4.62 3.90
CA TYR A 130 -8.06 -3.63 4.59
C TYR A 130 -7.89 -2.34 3.76
N GLY A 131 -7.72 -2.48 2.44
CA GLY A 131 -7.72 -1.33 1.53
C GLY A 131 -9.08 -0.65 1.43
N MET A 132 -10.16 -1.44 1.36
CA MET A 132 -11.54 -0.93 1.31
C MET A 132 -11.93 -0.16 2.58
N LEU A 133 -11.57 -0.68 3.76
CA LEU A 133 -11.81 0.00 5.04
C LEU A 133 -11.05 1.32 5.13
N LEU A 134 -9.80 1.37 4.63
CA LEU A 134 -9.04 2.62 4.58
C LEU A 134 -9.69 3.63 3.63
N ALA A 135 -10.21 3.18 2.48
CA ALA A 135 -10.96 4.04 1.57
C ALA A 135 -12.23 4.59 2.24
N ILE A 136 -13.03 3.76 2.91
CA ILE A 136 -14.21 4.21 3.67
C ILE A 136 -13.82 5.26 4.71
N PHE A 137 -12.78 4.99 5.49
CA PHE A 137 -12.32 5.89 6.53
C PHE A 137 -11.90 7.25 5.96
N PHE A 138 -11.15 7.26 4.85
CA PHE A 138 -10.76 8.51 4.19
C PHE A 138 -11.97 9.25 3.60
N PHE A 139 -12.93 8.55 3.00
CA PHE A 139 -14.15 9.17 2.47
C PHE A 139 -14.96 9.85 3.57
N LEU A 140 -15.20 9.15 4.69
CA LEU A 140 -15.87 9.72 5.87
C LEU A 140 -15.13 10.94 6.40
N PHE A 141 -13.79 10.86 6.48
CA PHE A 141 -12.96 11.99 6.84
C PHE A 141 -13.18 13.19 5.90
N THR A 142 -13.17 12.99 4.58
CA THR A 142 -13.38 14.11 3.63
C THR A 142 -14.78 14.70 3.71
N LEU A 143 -15.80 13.89 3.99
CA LEU A 143 -17.17 14.36 4.21
C LEU A 143 -17.24 15.26 5.44
N VAL A 144 -16.73 14.77 6.59
CA VAL A 144 -16.69 15.56 7.83
C VAL A 144 -15.87 16.83 7.64
N TYR A 145 -14.72 16.73 6.97
CA TYR A 145 -13.86 17.88 6.67
C TYR A 145 -14.61 18.95 5.86
N HIS A 146 -15.37 18.55 4.85
CA HIS A 146 -16.21 19.44 4.07
C HIS A 146 -17.34 20.07 4.90
N LEU A 147 -18.06 19.28 5.72
CA LEU A 147 -19.12 19.78 6.59
C LEU A 147 -18.61 20.81 7.61
N CYS A 148 -17.32 20.74 7.98
CA CYS A 148 -16.65 21.73 8.82
C CYS A 148 -16.12 22.97 8.05
N GLY A 149 -16.44 23.13 6.77
CA GLY A 149 -15.96 24.25 5.94
C GLY A 149 -14.50 24.10 5.49
N GLY A 150 -13.97 22.88 5.46
CA GLY A 150 -12.61 22.59 5.05
C GLY A 150 -12.32 22.93 3.59
N THR A 151 -11.10 23.41 3.33
CA THR A 151 -10.62 23.81 2.01
C THR A 151 -9.32 23.09 1.65
N ASP A 152 -8.89 23.12 0.38
CA ASP A 152 -7.51 22.74 0.04
C ASP A 152 -6.50 23.86 0.34
N GLU A 153 -5.25 23.68 -0.11
CA GLU A 153 -4.18 24.69 0.04
C GLU A 153 -4.38 25.95 -0.84
N PHE A 154 -5.37 25.96 -1.73
CA PHE A 154 -5.69 27.07 -2.63
C PHE A 154 -7.02 27.75 -2.29
N GLY A 155 -7.69 27.31 -1.22
CA GLY A 155 -8.99 27.84 -0.81
C GLY A 155 -10.19 27.23 -1.53
N ASN A 156 -10.00 26.19 -2.34
CA ASN A 156 -11.12 25.48 -2.97
C ASN A 156 -11.88 24.67 -1.91
N PRO A 157 -13.23 24.58 -1.98
CA PRO A 157 -14.03 23.93 -0.94
C PRO A 157 -14.10 22.39 -1.09
N PHE A 158 -13.01 21.78 -1.57
CA PHE A 158 -12.83 20.34 -1.74
C PHE A 158 -11.36 19.98 -1.57
N VAL A 159 -11.07 18.75 -1.13
CA VAL A 159 -9.68 18.24 -1.04
C VAL A 159 -9.16 17.90 -2.45
N TYR A 160 -9.96 17.15 -3.19
CA TYR A 160 -9.74 16.78 -4.58
C TYR A 160 -10.99 17.14 -5.39
N PRO A 161 -10.87 17.62 -6.65
CA PRO A 161 -12.05 17.91 -7.47
C PRO A 161 -12.98 16.70 -7.69
N ILE A 162 -12.42 15.48 -7.61
CA ILE A 162 -13.16 14.20 -7.69
C ILE A 162 -13.90 13.84 -6.39
N LEU A 163 -13.62 14.56 -5.29
CA LEU A 163 -14.27 14.45 -3.97
C LEU A 163 -14.88 15.80 -3.57
N ASP A 164 -15.57 16.45 -4.49
CA ASP A 164 -16.32 17.68 -4.22
C ASP A 164 -17.72 17.36 -3.70
N TRP A 165 -17.91 17.52 -2.39
CA TRP A 165 -19.15 17.19 -1.69
C TRP A 165 -20.30 18.16 -1.96
N HIS A 166 -20.09 19.29 -2.66
CA HIS A 166 -21.19 20.04 -3.27
C HIS A 166 -21.88 19.25 -4.39
N ASN A 167 -21.16 18.32 -5.01
CA ASN A 167 -21.67 17.37 -6.00
C ASN A 167 -21.54 15.93 -5.46
N PRO A 168 -22.47 15.47 -4.60
CA PRO A 168 -22.38 14.17 -3.95
C PRO A 168 -22.41 13.00 -4.94
N GLU A 169 -22.99 13.17 -6.13
CA GLU A 169 -22.98 12.16 -7.19
C GLU A 169 -21.54 11.90 -7.69
N ARG A 170 -20.75 12.96 -7.88
CA ARG A 170 -19.33 12.84 -8.22
C ARG A 170 -18.55 12.10 -7.13
N CYS A 171 -18.78 12.42 -5.85
CA CYS A 171 -18.17 11.70 -4.74
C CYS A 171 -18.53 10.21 -4.75
N LEU A 172 -19.80 9.87 -5.00
CA LEU A 172 -20.27 8.49 -5.07
C LEU A 172 -19.62 7.72 -6.23
N VAL A 173 -19.53 8.33 -7.42
CA VAL A 173 -18.84 7.73 -8.58
C VAL A 173 -17.37 7.46 -8.25
N THR A 174 -16.69 8.42 -7.63
CA THR A 174 -15.29 8.25 -7.20
C THR A 174 -15.15 7.13 -6.15
N PHE A 175 -16.09 7.03 -5.20
CA PHE A 175 -16.10 5.97 -4.18
C PHE A 175 -16.20 4.58 -4.81
N VAL A 176 -17.21 4.39 -5.66
CA VAL A 176 -17.44 3.12 -6.37
C VAL A 176 -16.26 2.80 -7.28
N GLY A 177 -15.72 3.79 -7.99
CA GLY A 177 -14.54 3.64 -8.85
C GLY A 177 -13.30 3.17 -8.08
N ILE A 178 -13.02 3.75 -6.90
CA ILE A 178 -11.91 3.33 -6.04
C ILE A 178 -12.13 1.90 -5.52
N PHE A 179 -13.35 1.53 -5.15
CA PHE A 179 -13.67 0.17 -4.70
C PHE A 179 -13.44 -0.87 -5.80
N LEU A 180 -13.92 -0.58 -7.01
CA LEU A 180 -13.68 -1.43 -8.19
C LEU A 180 -12.18 -1.52 -8.50
N LEU A 181 -11.46 -0.41 -8.40
CA LEU A 181 -10.02 -0.38 -8.65
C LEU A 181 -9.24 -1.22 -7.63
N ILE A 182 -9.58 -1.13 -6.33
CA ILE A 182 -9.00 -1.99 -5.27
C ILE A 182 -9.28 -3.46 -5.58
N PHE A 183 -10.52 -3.80 -5.94
CA PHE A 183 -10.90 -5.16 -6.29
C PHE A 183 -10.08 -5.71 -7.47
N CYS A 184 -10.01 -4.94 -8.57
CA CYS A 184 -9.24 -5.31 -9.76
C CYS A 184 -7.75 -5.50 -9.44
N TYR A 185 -7.12 -4.55 -8.72
CA TYR A 185 -5.72 -4.70 -8.32
C TYR A 185 -5.50 -5.91 -7.42
N TRP A 186 -6.41 -6.18 -6.48
CA TRP A 186 -6.26 -7.32 -5.59
C TRP A 186 -6.33 -8.66 -6.32
N LEU A 187 -7.20 -8.78 -7.32
CA LEU A 187 -7.25 -9.95 -8.20
C LEU A 187 -5.97 -10.11 -9.02
N LEU A 188 -5.46 -9.02 -9.60
CA LEU A 188 -4.21 -9.03 -10.37
C LEU A 188 -3.02 -9.44 -9.48
N LEU A 189 -2.90 -8.83 -8.30
CA LEU A 189 -1.87 -9.17 -7.33
C LEU A 189 -2.00 -10.62 -6.84
N PHE A 190 -3.21 -11.14 -6.67
CA PHE A 190 -3.41 -12.55 -6.34
C PHE A 190 -2.94 -13.48 -7.47
N GLY A 191 -3.23 -13.15 -8.73
CA GLY A 191 -2.70 -13.87 -9.88
C GLY A 191 -1.16 -13.86 -9.90
N LEU A 192 -0.55 -12.69 -9.71
CA LEU A 192 0.90 -12.54 -9.62
C LEU A 192 1.50 -13.31 -8.43
N TYR A 193 0.83 -13.31 -7.28
CA TYR A 193 1.24 -14.10 -6.12
C TYR A 193 1.27 -15.61 -6.43
N LYS A 194 0.24 -16.12 -7.12
CA LYS A 194 0.20 -17.52 -7.55
C LYS A 194 1.34 -17.83 -8.52
N LEU A 195 1.58 -16.96 -9.49
CA LEU A 195 2.66 -17.10 -10.45
C LEU A 195 4.04 -17.12 -9.75
N LYS A 196 4.32 -16.15 -8.88
CA LYS A 196 5.53 -16.11 -8.04
C LYS A 196 5.72 -17.40 -7.25
N ARG A 197 4.64 -17.93 -6.66
CA ARG A 197 4.71 -19.18 -5.88
C ARG A 197 5.04 -20.39 -6.75
N VAL A 198 4.51 -20.46 -7.98
CA VAL A 198 4.83 -21.53 -8.94
C VAL A 198 6.30 -21.45 -9.33
N PHE A 199 6.80 -20.26 -9.69
CA PHE A 199 8.22 -20.06 -9.99
C PHE A 199 9.11 -20.48 -8.82
N ASN A 200 8.83 -20.02 -7.61
CA ASN A 200 9.62 -20.37 -6.43
C ASN A 200 9.66 -21.87 -6.18
N ARG A 201 8.55 -22.59 -6.41
CA ARG A 201 8.50 -24.04 -6.29
C ARG A 201 9.33 -24.74 -7.37
N ALA A 202 9.19 -24.32 -8.63
CA ALA A 202 9.94 -24.89 -9.74
C ALA A 202 11.45 -24.75 -9.51
N PHE A 203 11.92 -23.56 -9.11
CA PHE A 203 13.33 -23.35 -8.76
C PHE A 203 13.77 -24.15 -7.53
N SER A 204 12.95 -24.24 -6.46
CA SER A 204 13.35 -25.04 -5.29
C SER A 204 13.53 -26.52 -5.61
N VAL A 205 12.72 -27.09 -6.50
CA VAL A 205 12.83 -28.49 -6.94
C VAL A 205 14.10 -28.71 -7.77
N VAL A 206 14.45 -27.75 -8.64
CA VAL A 206 15.66 -27.81 -9.46
C VAL A 206 16.94 -27.73 -8.60
N TRP A 207 16.92 -26.96 -7.50
CA TRP A 207 18.08 -26.74 -6.63
C TRP A 207 18.19 -27.69 -5.43
N THR A 208 17.23 -28.62 -5.23
CA THR A 208 17.33 -29.71 -4.23
C THR A 208 17.33 -31.10 -4.88
N PRO A 209 18.40 -31.48 -5.61
CA PRO A 209 18.47 -32.78 -6.28
C PRO A 209 18.44 -33.99 -5.33
N HIS A 210 18.66 -33.82 -4.02
CA HIS A 210 18.61 -34.92 -3.04
C HIS A 210 17.21 -35.43 -2.71
N ALA A 211 16.13 -34.77 -3.16
CA ALA A 211 14.76 -35.24 -2.93
C ALA A 211 14.27 -36.30 -3.95
N VAL A 212 15.05 -36.57 -5.01
CA VAL A 212 14.69 -37.52 -6.08
C VAL A 212 15.39 -38.88 -5.91
N GLY A 213 16.15 -39.08 -4.82
CA GLY A 213 17.04 -40.23 -4.62
C GLY A 213 16.64 -41.20 -3.51
N LEU A 214 15.35 -41.33 -3.18
CA LEU A 214 14.85 -42.39 -2.28
C LEU A 214 13.63 -43.06 -2.93
N ILE A 215 13.90 -43.83 -3.98
CA ILE A 215 13.09 -44.98 -4.39
C ILE A 215 13.91 -46.23 -4.06
#